data_AF-E8M528-F1
#
_entry.id   AF-E8M528-F1
#
_cell.length_a   1.000
_cell.length_b   1.000
_cell.length_c   1.000
_cell.angle_alpha   90.00
_cell.angle_beta   90.00
_cell.angle_gamma   90.00
#
_symmetry.space_group_name_H-M   'P 1'
#
loop_
_entity.id
_entity.type
_entity.pdbx_description
1 polymer ?
#
loop_
_entity_poly.entity_id
_entity_poly.type
_entity_poly.pdbx_seq_one_letter_code
_entity_poly.pdbx_strand_id
1 'polypeptide(L)'
;MLMQIILNNGNVEYQISSQHYPTHGGTSKIAIDGKNVLGVFVRVRAWLEPNDGLPSSSIDDVKYLLSIGADYYPEVDSSVSNGDFANANYLPGAGGSRFAYVTKDPKWFYMVNASPDDLSIVDKTSAFYQAGGKTYLTHRELIDNPPIIEKTDTQM
;
A
#
# COMPACT_ATOMS: atom_id res chain seq x y z
N MET A 1 -21.20 -2.22 5.50
CA MET A 1 -20.01 -1.80 6.26
C MET A 1 -19.13 -3.03 6.33
N LEU A 2 -17.94 -2.99 5.73
CA LEU A 2 -17.00 -4.11 5.83
C LEU A 2 -16.49 -4.18 7.26
N MET A 3 -16.49 -5.37 7.85
CA MET A 3 -15.98 -5.58 9.19
C MET A 3 -14.47 -5.78 9.07
N GLN A 4 -13.72 -4.79 9.55
CA GLN A 4 -12.28 -4.90 9.77
C GLN A 4 -12.09 -5.45 11.19
N ILE A 5 -11.41 -6.59 11.32
CA ILE A 5 -11.06 -7.16 12.62
C ILE A 5 -9.55 -7.04 12.80
N ILE A 6 -9.12 -6.38 13.87
CA ILE A 6 -7.71 -6.39 14.27
C ILE A 6 -7.50 -7.60 15.16
N LEU A 7 -6.68 -8.53 14.71
CA LEU A 7 -6.35 -9.75 15.44
C LEU A 7 -5.26 -9.46 16.48
N ASN A 8 -5.21 -10.27 17.54
CA ASN A 8 -4.23 -10.12 18.64
C ASN A 8 -2.76 -10.26 18.19
N ASN A 9 -2.52 -10.82 17.00
CA ASN A 9 -1.21 -10.95 16.38
C ASN A 9 -0.82 -9.74 15.50
N GLY A 10 -1.63 -8.68 15.49
CA GLY A 10 -1.40 -7.47 14.69
C GLY A 10 -1.84 -7.58 13.23
N ASN A 11 -2.37 -8.72 12.79
CA ASN A 11 -2.96 -8.86 11.47
C ASN A 11 -4.33 -8.17 11.42
N VAL A 12 -4.72 -7.81 10.21
CA VAL A 12 -6.03 -7.23 9.94
C VAL A 12 -6.79 -8.17 9.01
N GLU A 13 -7.97 -8.58 9.45
CA GLU A 13 -8.89 -9.41 8.67
C GLU A 13 -9.98 -8.55 8.04
N TYR A 14 -10.29 -8.85 6.78
CA TYR A 14 -11.39 -8.24 6.04
C TYR A 14 -12.31 -9.33 5.53
N GLN A 15 -13.55 -9.33 5.99
CA GLN A 15 -14.54 -10.28 5.50
C GLN A 15 -15.04 -9.86 4.11
N ILE A 16 -14.88 -10.75 3.12
CA ILE A 16 -15.41 -10.52 1.78
C ILE A 16 -16.94 -10.59 1.83
N SER A 17 -17.60 -9.51 1.43
CA SER A 17 -19.06 -9.44 1.36
C SER A 17 -19.61 -10.45 0.36
N SER A 18 -20.71 -11.12 0.73
CA SER A 18 -21.45 -12.02 -0.18
C SER A 18 -22.07 -11.30 -1.39
N GLN A 19 -22.12 -9.96 -1.34
CA GLN A 19 -22.56 -9.08 -2.42
C GLN A 19 -21.39 -8.58 -3.30
N HIS A 20 -20.16 -9.04 -3.04
CA HIS A 20 -18.94 -8.70 -3.78
C HIS A 20 -18.61 -7.21 -3.85
N TYR A 21 -18.96 -6.45 -2.80
CA TYR A 21 -18.54 -5.05 -2.73
C TYR A 21 -17.02 -4.92 -2.65
N PRO A 22 -16.42 -3.89 -3.28
CA PRO A 22 -15.00 -3.61 -3.12
C PRO A 22 -14.65 -3.41 -1.65
N THR A 23 -13.60 -4.09 -1.19
CA THR A 23 -13.05 -3.83 0.14
C THR A 23 -12.04 -2.72 0.09
N HIS A 24 -12.31 -1.65 0.84
CA HIS A 24 -11.35 -0.59 1.10
C HIS A 24 -10.87 -0.72 2.54
N GLY A 25 -9.56 -0.86 2.71
CA GLY A 25 -8.91 -0.99 4.01
C GLY A 25 -7.80 0.06 4.16
N GLY A 26 -7.44 0.34 5.41
CA GLY A 26 -6.41 1.33 5.73
C GLY A 26 -5.64 0.95 6.98
N THR A 27 -4.52 1.65 7.20
CA THR A 27 -3.74 1.55 8.44
C THR A 27 -3.70 2.93 9.11
N SER A 28 -3.24 2.96 10.36
CA SER A 28 -2.96 4.24 11.03
C SER A 28 -1.98 5.08 10.21
N LYS A 29 -2.20 6.39 10.17
CA LYS A 29 -1.27 7.32 9.53
C LYS A 29 0.07 7.30 10.24
N ILE A 30 1.15 7.42 9.46
CA ILE A 30 2.52 7.42 9.97
C ILE A 30 3.11 8.80 9.68
N ALA A 31 3.55 9.50 10.73
CA ALA A 31 4.31 10.74 10.59
C ALA A 31 5.75 10.43 10.17
N ILE A 32 6.26 11.15 9.19
CA ILE A 32 7.64 11.04 8.68
C ILE A 32 8.26 12.44 8.73
N ASP A 33 9.52 12.58 9.15
CA ASP A 33 10.25 13.85 9.04
C ASP A 33 10.49 14.15 7.55
N GLY A 34 9.66 15.04 7.02
CA GLY A 34 9.53 15.29 5.58
C GLY A 34 10.71 15.99 4.92
N LYS A 35 11.73 16.46 5.67
CA LYS A 35 12.81 17.25 5.07
C LYS A 35 13.65 16.48 4.05
N ASN A 36 13.65 15.14 4.06
CA ASN A 36 14.47 14.30 3.17
C ASN A 36 13.77 13.01 2.70
N VAL A 37 12.49 13.05 2.32
CA VAL A 37 11.81 11.86 1.77
C VAL A 37 12.15 11.70 0.28
N LEU A 38 12.96 10.69 -0.06
CA LEU A 38 13.35 10.37 -1.45
C LEU A 38 12.29 9.53 -2.19
N GLY A 39 11.44 8.81 -1.45
CA GLY A 39 10.38 7.98 -2.00
C GLY A 39 9.58 7.23 -0.94
N VAL A 40 8.46 6.65 -1.36
CA VAL A 40 7.55 5.85 -0.54
C VAL A 40 7.55 4.43 -1.07
N PHE A 41 7.85 3.48 -0.20
CA PHE A 41 7.73 2.05 -0.46
C PHE A 41 6.76 1.45 0.54
N VAL A 42 5.72 0.78 0.04
CA VAL A 42 4.75 0.06 0.85
C VAL A 42 4.84 -1.42 0.52
N ARG A 43 4.89 -2.26 1.56
CA ARG A 43 4.75 -3.70 1.45
C ARG A 43 3.59 -4.20 2.30
N VAL A 44 2.78 -5.09 1.74
CA VAL A 44 1.69 -5.77 2.45
C VAL A 44 1.80 -7.26 2.18
N ARG A 45 1.63 -8.08 3.23
CA ARG A 45 1.49 -9.53 3.09
C ARG A 45 0.00 -9.87 3.19
N ALA A 46 -0.53 -10.61 2.23
CA ALA A 46 -1.94 -11.00 2.22
C ALA A 46 -2.13 -12.42 1.68
N TRP A 47 -3.19 -13.08 2.15
CA TRP A 47 -3.69 -14.38 1.68
C TRP A 47 -5.20 -14.46 1.87
N LEU A 48 -5.82 -15.45 1.23
CA LEU A 48 -7.21 -15.84 1.46
C LEU A 48 -7.25 -16.91 2.55
N GLU A 49 -8.18 -16.75 3.48
CA GLU A 49 -8.44 -17.71 4.55
C GLU A 49 -9.92 -18.12 4.47
N PRO A 50 -10.25 -19.42 4.55
CA PRO A 50 -11.64 -19.85 4.60
C PRO A 50 -12.27 -19.36 5.92
N ASN A 51 -13.56 -19.04 5.89
CA ASN A 51 -14.28 -18.75 7.13
C ASN A 51 -14.18 -19.93 8.09
N ASP A 52 -14.23 -19.63 9.39
CA ASP A 52 -14.18 -20.63 10.46
C ASP A 52 -15.08 -21.85 10.18
N GLY A 53 -14.49 -23.04 10.25
CA GLY A 53 -15.17 -24.31 10.06
C GLY A 53 -15.40 -24.73 8.59
N LEU A 54 -15.01 -23.91 7.60
CA LEU A 54 -15.00 -24.32 6.20
C LEU A 54 -13.67 -24.98 5.81
N PRO A 55 -13.70 -25.99 4.92
CA PRO A 55 -12.47 -26.59 4.40
C PRO A 55 -11.73 -25.59 3.51
N SER A 56 -10.40 -25.67 3.43
CA SER A 56 -9.57 -24.80 2.57
C SER A 56 -9.98 -24.83 1.09
N SER A 57 -10.59 -25.93 0.62
CA SER A 57 -11.12 -26.02 -0.75
C SER A 57 -12.29 -25.08 -1.03
N SER A 58 -12.93 -24.51 0.01
CA SER A 58 -14.04 -23.57 -0.16
C SER A 58 -13.62 -22.25 -0.81
N ILE A 59 -12.31 -21.97 -0.90
CA ILE A 59 -11.76 -20.76 -1.50
C ILE A 59 -10.93 -21.04 -2.78
N ASP A 60 -10.98 -22.26 -3.33
CA ASP A 60 -10.20 -22.64 -4.51
C ASP A 60 -10.57 -21.83 -5.77
N ASP A 61 -11.84 -21.49 -5.92
CA ASP A 61 -12.36 -20.75 -7.07
C ASP A 61 -12.49 -19.23 -6.80
N VAL A 62 -12.09 -18.77 -5.61
CA VAL A 62 -12.21 -17.35 -5.23
C VAL A 62 -11.17 -16.52 -5.99
N LYS A 63 -11.65 -15.46 -6.65
CA LYS A 63 -10.82 -14.51 -7.39
C LYS A 63 -10.91 -13.14 -6.76
N TYR A 64 -9.92 -12.82 -5.93
CA TYR A 64 -9.84 -11.53 -5.25
C TYR A 64 -8.59 -10.77 -5.69
N LEU A 65 -8.76 -9.54 -6.15
CA LEU A 65 -7.66 -8.66 -6.56
C LEU A 65 -7.33 -7.66 -5.45
N LEU A 66 -6.04 -7.47 -5.20
CA LEU A 66 -5.53 -6.47 -4.28
C LEU A 66 -4.66 -5.47 -5.05
N SER A 67 -4.91 -4.17 -4.80
CA SER A 67 -3.99 -3.08 -5.08
C SER A 67 -3.72 -2.37 -3.76
N ILE A 68 -2.46 -2.03 -3.53
CA ILE A 68 -2.04 -1.28 -2.35
C ILE A 68 -1.57 0.10 -2.76
N GLY A 69 -1.89 1.11 -1.97
CA GLY A 69 -1.50 2.48 -2.21
C GLY A 69 -1.11 3.19 -0.94
N ALA A 70 -0.66 4.44 -1.09
CA ALA A 70 -0.47 5.34 0.02
C ALA A 70 -1.03 6.71 -0.36
N ASP A 71 -1.66 7.35 0.61
CA ASP A 71 -2.08 8.73 0.51
C ASP A 71 -1.06 9.63 1.17
N TYR A 72 -0.88 10.83 0.63
CA TYR A 72 -0.05 11.85 1.23
C TYR A 72 -0.92 12.83 2.03
N TYR A 73 -0.49 13.08 3.26
CA TYR A 73 -1.06 14.09 4.13
C TYR A 73 0.04 15.12 4.47
N PRO A 74 -0.21 16.43 4.34
CA PRO A 74 0.74 17.47 4.73
C PRO A 74 1.09 17.38 6.22
N GLU A 75 0.07 17.14 7.06
CA GLU A 75 0.21 16.88 8.50
C GLU A 75 -0.48 15.57 8.88
N VAL A 76 -0.03 14.90 9.93
CA VAL A 76 -0.57 13.57 10.32
C VAL A 76 -2.05 13.63 10.73
N ASP A 77 -2.52 14.76 11.22
CA ASP A 77 -3.91 15.00 11.63
C ASP A 77 -4.80 15.56 10.51
N SER A 78 -4.24 15.91 9.35
CA SER A 78 -4.98 16.34 8.17
C SER A 78 -6.12 15.38 7.81
N SER A 79 -7.29 15.88 7.44
CA SER A 79 -8.43 15.04 7.07
C SER A 79 -9.19 15.60 5.87
N VAL A 80 -9.81 14.70 5.10
CA VAL A 80 -10.70 15.09 3.99
C VAL A 80 -11.95 15.79 4.54
N SER A 81 -12.51 15.29 5.64
CA SER A 81 -13.78 15.79 6.17
C SER A 81 -13.69 17.16 6.84
N ASN A 82 -12.54 17.54 7.41
CA ASN A 82 -12.47 18.69 8.35
C ASN A 82 -11.38 19.74 8.05
N GLY A 83 -10.69 19.74 6.90
CA GLY A 83 -9.66 20.77 6.71
C GLY A 83 -9.05 20.83 5.33
N ASP A 84 -7.98 20.08 5.12
CA ASP A 84 -6.99 20.42 4.10
C ASP A 84 -7.40 19.98 2.68
N PHE A 85 -8.29 19.01 2.59
CA PHE A 85 -8.75 18.43 1.32
C PHE A 85 -10.26 18.44 1.12
N ALA A 86 -11.00 19.17 1.97
CA ALA A 86 -12.47 19.22 1.91
C ALA A 86 -12.98 19.67 0.53
N ASN A 87 -12.28 20.59 -0.13
CA ASN A 87 -12.63 21.05 -1.49
C ASN A 87 -12.24 20.06 -2.59
N ALA A 88 -11.22 19.23 -2.36
CA ALA A 88 -10.78 18.23 -3.33
C ALA A 88 -11.64 16.96 -3.29
N ASN A 89 -12.32 16.66 -2.17
CA ASN A 89 -13.05 15.41 -1.90
C ASN A 89 -12.20 14.12 -1.97
N TYR A 90 -10.90 14.22 -2.27
CA TYR A 90 -9.95 13.11 -2.28
C TYR A 90 -8.57 13.57 -1.81
N LEU A 91 -7.75 12.62 -1.36
CA LEU A 91 -6.38 12.86 -0.92
C LEU A 91 -5.41 12.73 -2.10
N PRO A 92 -4.35 13.55 -2.19
CA PRO A 92 -3.28 13.30 -3.13
C PRO A 92 -2.68 11.91 -2.87
N GLY A 93 -2.80 11.01 -3.84
CA GLY A 93 -2.15 9.70 -3.76
C GLY A 93 -0.63 9.84 -3.90
N ALA A 94 0.14 9.26 -2.98
CA ALA A 94 1.58 9.09 -3.13
C ALA A 94 1.92 7.98 -4.13
N GLY A 95 1.01 7.02 -4.33
CA GLY A 95 1.12 5.98 -5.35
C GLY A 95 0.13 4.84 -5.16
N GLY A 96 0.06 3.98 -6.16
CA GLY A 96 -0.74 2.76 -6.13
C GLY A 96 -0.04 1.63 -6.90
N SER A 97 -0.18 0.40 -6.43
CA SER A 97 0.33 -0.79 -7.12
C SER A 97 -0.62 -1.20 -8.25
N ARG A 98 -0.10 -2.01 -9.17
CA ARG A 98 -0.96 -2.81 -10.06
C ARG A 98 -1.81 -3.76 -9.22
N PHE A 99 -2.98 -4.13 -9.75
CA PHE A 99 -3.78 -5.20 -9.17
C PHE A 99 -3.09 -6.54 -9.37
N ALA A 100 -3.09 -7.37 -8.32
CA ALA A 100 -2.66 -8.76 -8.39
C ALA A 100 -3.60 -9.64 -7.57
N TYR A 101 -3.74 -10.91 -7.97
CA TYR A 101 -4.57 -11.86 -7.24
C TYR A 101 -3.98 -12.18 -5.86
N VAL A 102 -4.85 -12.22 -4.87
CA VAL A 102 -4.60 -12.83 -3.56
C VAL A 102 -4.80 -14.33 -3.69
N THR A 103 -3.91 -15.09 -3.05
CA THR A 103 -3.86 -16.55 -3.09
C THR A 103 -4.06 -17.14 -1.70
N LYS A 104 -4.22 -18.46 -1.60
CA LYS A 104 -4.23 -19.16 -0.30
C LYS A 104 -2.89 -19.06 0.42
N ASP A 105 -1.80 -19.01 -0.34
CA ASP A 105 -0.46 -18.84 0.23
C ASP A 105 -0.16 -17.35 0.48
N PRO A 106 0.46 -17.00 1.62
CA PRO A 106 0.87 -15.64 1.91
C PRO A 106 1.81 -15.07 0.84
N LYS A 107 1.39 -13.95 0.24
CA LYS A 107 2.13 -13.26 -0.82
C LYS A 107 2.39 -11.81 -0.45
N TRP A 108 3.56 -11.31 -0.85
CA TRP A 108 3.89 -9.89 -0.74
C TRP A 108 3.38 -9.09 -1.94
N PHE A 109 2.79 -7.94 -1.63
CA PHE A 109 2.33 -6.92 -2.55
C PHE A 109 3.13 -5.66 -2.28
N TYR A 110 3.49 -4.95 -3.35
CA TYR A 110 4.41 -3.83 -3.29
C TYR A 110 3.86 -2.62 -4.03
N MET A 111 4.02 -1.45 -3.43
CA MET A 111 3.89 -0.16 -4.08
C MET A 111 5.20 0.59 -3.89
N VAL A 112 5.69 1.18 -4.98
CA VAL A 112 6.88 2.03 -4.97
C VAL A 112 6.64 3.16 -5.96
N ASN A 113 7.02 4.38 -5.58
CA ASN A 113 7.11 5.50 -6.53
C ASN A 113 8.39 5.37 -7.38
N ALA A 114 8.53 4.26 -8.10
CA ALA A 114 9.65 4.04 -8.99
C ALA A 114 9.38 4.64 -10.37
N SER A 115 10.38 5.32 -10.91
CA SER A 115 10.40 5.85 -12.26
C SER A 115 11.40 5.06 -13.12
N PRO A 116 11.18 4.95 -14.45
CA PRO A 116 12.21 4.50 -15.37
C PRO A 116 13.47 5.33 -15.19
N ASP A 117 14.64 4.72 -15.44
CA ASP A 117 15.94 5.38 -15.26
C ASP A 117 16.12 6.62 -16.15
N ASP A 118 15.37 6.70 -17.26
CA ASP A 118 15.36 7.87 -18.16
C ASP A 118 14.53 9.06 -17.64
N LEU A 119 13.84 8.89 -16.50
CA LEU A 119 13.02 9.89 -15.83
C LEU A 119 11.90 10.48 -16.71
N SER A 120 11.48 9.77 -17.76
CA SER A 120 10.52 10.25 -18.76
C SER A 120 9.15 10.62 -18.17
N ILE A 121 8.78 10.00 -17.05
CA ILE A 121 7.48 10.19 -16.38
C ILE A 121 7.56 11.05 -15.12
N VAL A 122 8.75 11.55 -14.76
CA VAL A 122 8.93 12.37 -13.56
C VAL A 122 8.43 13.79 -13.84
N ASP A 123 7.55 14.29 -12.98
CA ASP A 123 7.17 15.71 -12.99
C ASP A 123 8.32 16.57 -12.46
N LYS A 124 8.91 17.36 -13.37
CA LYS A 124 10.04 18.26 -13.08
C LYS A 124 9.58 19.69 -12.75
N THR A 125 8.28 19.97 -12.76
CA THR A 125 7.76 21.34 -12.62
C THR A 125 7.61 21.79 -11.17
N SER A 126 7.57 20.85 -10.22
CA SER A 126 7.43 21.18 -8.79
C SER A 126 8.59 22.03 -8.27
N ALA A 127 8.30 22.99 -7.39
CA ALA A 127 9.31 23.85 -6.77
C ALA A 127 10.37 23.05 -5.98
N PHE A 128 9.97 21.93 -5.38
CA PHE A 128 10.88 21.01 -4.68
C PHE A 128 11.88 20.36 -5.64
N TYR A 129 11.44 19.87 -6.80
CA TYR A 129 12.33 19.33 -7.83
C TYR A 129 13.29 20.41 -8.35
N GLN A 130 12.78 21.61 -8.64
CA GLN A 130 13.58 22.73 -9.14
C GLN A 130 14.62 23.21 -8.12
N ALA A 131 14.39 23.00 -6.83
CA ALA A 131 15.36 23.25 -5.76
C ALA A 131 16.39 22.12 -5.56
N GLY A 132 16.41 21.10 -6.43
CA GLY A 132 17.31 19.94 -6.35
C GLY A 132 16.77 18.79 -5.50
N GLY A 133 15.52 18.88 -5.04
CA GLY A 133 14.83 17.79 -4.36
C GLY A 133 14.47 16.64 -5.30
N LYS A 134 14.28 15.45 -4.73
CA LYS A 134 13.99 14.23 -5.49
C LYS A 134 12.71 13.56 -4.98
N THR A 135 11.77 13.31 -5.89
CA THR A 135 10.42 12.78 -5.60
C THR A 135 10.18 11.37 -6.14
N TYR A 136 11.24 10.69 -6.57
CA TYR A 136 11.18 9.38 -7.23
C TYR A 136 12.38 8.52 -6.82
N LEU A 137 12.21 7.21 -6.93
CA LEU A 137 13.31 6.25 -6.99
C LEU A 137 13.46 5.79 -8.45
N THR A 138 14.67 5.68 -8.98
CA THR A 138 14.83 5.01 -10.28
C THR A 138 14.72 3.49 -10.12
N HIS A 139 14.42 2.78 -11.20
CA HIS A 139 14.47 1.31 -11.17
C HIS A 139 15.84 0.82 -10.71
N ARG A 140 16.91 1.46 -11.18
CA ARG A 140 18.27 1.13 -10.77
C ARG A 140 18.50 1.33 -9.28
N GLU A 141 18.05 2.43 -8.71
CA GLU A 141 18.21 2.69 -7.27
C GLU A 141 17.42 1.71 -6.41
N LEU A 142 16.24 1.30 -6.87
CA LEU A 142 15.47 0.26 -6.20
C LEU A 142 16.19 -1.10 -6.25
N ILE A 143 16.86 -1.42 -7.36
CA ILE A 143 17.63 -2.66 -7.51
C ILE A 143 18.93 -2.64 -6.69
N ASP A 144 19.64 -1.51 -6.71
CA ASP A 144 20.93 -1.33 -6.02
C ASP A 144 20.74 -1.21 -4.50
N ASN A 145 19.56 -0.79 -4.05
CA ASN A 145 19.18 -0.71 -2.64
C ASN A 145 17.79 -1.35 -2.41
N PRO A 146 17.68 -2.68 -2.54
CA PRO A 146 16.40 -3.35 -2.40
C PRO A 146 15.92 -3.20 -0.95
N PRO A 147 14.61 -3.00 -0.73
CA PRO A 147 14.06 -2.96 0.62
C PRO A 147 14.40 -4.25 1.34
N ILE A 148 14.80 -4.16 2.62
CA ILE A 148 15.16 -5.32 3.43
C ILE A 148 13.93 -6.24 3.52
N ILE A 149 13.98 -7.34 2.79
CA ILE A 149 13.05 -8.45 2.98
C ILE A 149 13.63 -9.22 4.15
N GLU A 150 13.05 -9.04 5.35
CA GLU A 150 13.34 -9.96 6.45
C GLU A 150 13.02 -11.36 5.92
N LYS A 151 14.07 -12.19 5.77
CA LYS A 151 13.86 -13.61 5.60
C LYS A 151 13.09 -14.03 6.83
N THR A 152 11.86 -14.52 6.65
CA THR A 152 11.15 -15.22 7.70
C THR A 152 12.13 -16.20 8.31
N ASP A 153 12.42 -16.02 9.60
CA ASP A 153 13.13 -17.00 10.38
C ASP A 153 12.39 -18.33 10.22
N THR A 154 12.95 -19.21 9.39
CA THR A 154 12.68 -20.64 9.49
C THR A 154 13.32 -21.06 10.81
N GLN A 155 12.60 -20.88 11.92
CA GLN A 155 12.94 -21.60 13.13
C GLN A 155 12.35 -23.00 13.04
N MET A 156 13.28 -23.94 13.22
CA MET A 156 13.16 -25.39 13.21
C MET A 156 12.07 -25.92 14.14
#